data_AF-A0A226D221-F1
#
_entry.id   AF-A0A226D221-F1
#
_cell.length_a   1.000
_cell.length_b   1.000
_cell.length_c   1.000
_cell.angle_alpha   90.00
_cell.angle_beta   90.00
_cell.angle_gamma   90.00
#
_symmetry.space_group_name_H-M   'P 1'
#
loop_
_entity.id
_entity.type
_entity.pdbx_description
1 polymer ?
#
loop_
_entity_poly.entity_id
_entity_poly.type
_entity_poly.pdbx_seq_one_letter_code
_entity_poly.pdbx_strand_id
1 'polypeptide(L)'
;MGAKAIKIFIYLVEVVAFVYPILLFLLLRFVPCKPPFILSMVATCRRVEAVWIRHGVGLGVHIFEAWMGCHIIYSGTALIVYVLTAKNINSGEISKIRSGIDITSCIRIYRYIQTLEKSFNAVVTRRIVPTIIFCIPVIQIFALFVCITYRGEISLPGFAIFPLLAICAGINNALVISLPSMVNISSQRVINALIQNTVGSQVGRKRSLLLKELRSCGLWRPEN
;
A
#
# COMPACT_ATOMS: atom_id res chain seq x y z
N MET A 1 11.68 -18.18 6.49
CA MET A 1 11.84 -16.92 7.25
C MET A 1 10.89 -15.81 6.79
N GLY A 2 10.54 -15.70 5.50
CA GLY A 2 9.69 -14.60 5.00
C GLY A 2 8.28 -14.46 5.62
N ALA A 3 7.59 -15.56 5.93
CA ALA A 3 6.22 -15.49 6.46
C ALA A 3 6.14 -14.87 7.87
N LYS A 4 7.15 -15.10 8.73
CA LYS A 4 7.22 -14.47 10.06
C LYS A 4 7.47 -12.96 9.95
N ALA A 5 8.38 -12.55 9.06
CA ALA A 5 8.67 -11.15 8.79
C ALA A 5 7.45 -10.40 8.21
N ILE A 6 6.69 -11.03 7.30
CA ILE A 6 5.47 -10.42 6.74
C ILE A 6 4.39 -10.27 7.81
N LYS A 7 4.21 -11.24 8.70
CA LYS A 7 3.26 -11.11 9.83
C LYS A 7 3.65 -9.96 10.76
N ILE A 8 4.93 -9.83 11.11
CA ILE A 8 5.44 -8.73 11.93
C ILE A 8 5.20 -7.39 11.23
N PHE A 9 5.44 -7.31 9.92
CA PHE A 9 5.21 -6.11 9.14
C PHE A 9 3.73 -5.71 9.09
N ILE A 10 2.81 -6.66 8.85
CA ILE A 10 1.36 -6.39 8.86
C ILE A 10 0.93 -5.87 10.23
N TYR A 11 1.39 -6.52 11.31
CA TYR A 11 1.09 -6.08 12.67
C TYR A 11 1.61 -4.66 12.94
N LEU A 12 2.83 -4.34 12.50
CA LEU A 12 3.41 -3.01 12.66
C LEU A 12 2.64 -1.95 11.87
N VAL A 13 2.24 -2.26 10.63
CA VAL A 13 1.42 -1.37 9.80
C VAL A 13 0.06 -1.12 10.42
N GLU A 14 -0.59 -2.15 10.97
CA GLU A 14 -1.88 -2.05 11.65
C GLU A 14 -1.79 -1.21 12.93
N VAL A 15 -0.77 -1.44 13.76
CA VAL A 15 -0.51 -0.63 14.95
C VAL A 15 -0.23 0.82 14.58
N VAL A 16 0.60 1.08 13.56
CA VAL A 16 0.89 2.46 13.09
C VAL A 16 -0.37 3.11 12.54
N ALA A 17 -1.19 2.37 11.80
CA ALA A 17 -2.44 2.88 11.24
C ALA A 17 -3.44 3.32 12.32
N PHE A 18 -3.42 2.67 13.49
CA PHE A 18 -4.26 3.02 14.63
C PHE A 18 -3.65 4.13 15.49
N VAL A 19 -2.34 4.07 15.76
CA VAL A 19 -1.64 5.03 16.64
C VAL A 19 -1.53 6.40 16.00
N TYR A 20 -1.31 6.48 14.69
CA TYR A 20 -1.15 7.73 13.96
C TYR A 20 -2.36 8.69 14.10
N PRO A 21 -3.62 8.30 13.81
CA PRO A 21 -4.76 9.20 13.95
C PRO A 21 -5.00 9.65 15.40
N ILE A 22 -4.68 8.81 16.40
CA ILE A 22 -4.74 9.19 17.82
C ILE A 22 -3.71 10.28 18.12
N LEU A 23 -2.46 10.08 17.68
CA LEU A 23 -1.41 11.09 17.84
C LEU A 23 -1.78 12.39 17.14
N LEU A 24 -2.33 12.31 15.92
CA LEU A 24 -2.78 13.46 15.15
C LEU A 24 -3.89 14.22 15.88
N PHE A 25 -4.88 13.51 16.43
CA PHE A 25 -5.96 14.08 17.21
C PHE A 25 -5.46 14.76 18.50
N LEU A 26 -4.53 14.13 19.22
CA LEU A 26 -3.91 14.72 20.40
C LEU A 26 -3.10 15.98 20.04
N LEU A 27 -2.29 15.91 18.98
CA LEU A 27 -1.51 17.04 18.49
C LEU A 27 -2.39 18.23 18.11
N LEU A 28 -3.51 17.95 17.42
CA LEU A 28 -4.53 18.94 17.07
C LEU A 28 -5.13 19.62 18.30
N ARG A 29 -5.34 18.87 19.39
CA ARG A 29 -5.87 19.40 20.65
C ARG A 29 -4.87 20.30 21.39
N PHE A 30 -3.59 19.98 21.33
CA PHE A 30 -2.54 20.80 21.98
C PHE A 30 -2.12 22.00 21.13
N VAL A 31 -2.15 21.89 19.79
CA VAL A 31 -1.64 22.91 18.88
C VAL A 31 -2.52 23.10 17.63
N PRO A 32 -3.77 23.59 17.78
CA PRO A 32 -4.76 23.63 16.71
C PRO A 32 -4.43 24.64 15.59
N CYS A 33 -3.56 25.62 15.86
CA CYS A 33 -3.26 26.72 14.93
C CYS A 33 -1.96 26.53 14.14
N LYS A 34 -1.26 25.39 14.25
CA LYS A 34 -0.08 25.13 13.42
C LYS A 34 -0.51 24.51 12.09
N PRO A 35 0.00 24.96 10.93
CA PRO A 35 -0.19 24.23 9.67
C PRO A 35 0.37 22.80 9.80
N PRO A 36 -0.21 21.80 9.11
CA PRO A 36 -1.07 21.86 7.92
C PRO A 36 -2.59 21.78 8.19
N PHE A 37 -3.04 21.94 9.43
CA PHE A 37 -4.41 21.63 9.83
C PHE A 37 -5.45 22.62 9.30
N ILE A 38 -6.69 22.17 9.10
CA ILE A 38 -7.79 23.00 8.55
C ILE A 38 -8.00 24.28 9.40
N LEU A 39 -7.88 24.15 10.73
CA LEU A 39 -8.01 25.28 11.67
C LEU A 39 -6.92 26.34 11.51
N SER A 40 -5.73 25.98 11.00
CA SER A 40 -4.66 26.93 10.74
C SER A 40 -4.96 27.86 9.56
N MET A 41 -5.84 27.46 8.64
CA MET A 41 -6.29 28.28 7.50
C MET A 41 -7.35 29.31 7.89
N VAL A 42 -7.93 29.20 9.09
CA VAL A 42 -8.94 30.14 9.58
C VAL A 42 -8.23 31.35 10.19
N ALA A 43 -8.35 32.52 9.56
CA ALA A 43 -7.67 33.78 9.93
C ALA A 43 -7.86 34.20 11.40
N THR A 44 -8.89 33.68 12.06
CA THR A 44 -9.24 33.95 13.45
C THR A 44 -8.65 32.99 14.48
N CYS A 45 -7.77 32.05 14.09
CA CYS A 45 -7.25 31.02 15.02
C CYS A 45 -6.61 31.63 16.29
N ARG A 46 -5.96 32.80 16.18
CA ARG A 46 -5.28 33.50 17.29
C ARG A 46 -6.16 34.45 18.11
N ARG A 47 -7.34 34.88 17.61
CA ARG A 47 -8.00 36.12 18.09
C ARG A 47 -9.40 35.97 18.71
N VAL A 48 -9.91 34.76 18.97
CA VAL A 48 -11.35 34.57 19.28
C VAL A 48 -11.59 33.87 20.62
N GLU A 49 -11.79 34.66 21.68
CA GLU A 49 -12.09 34.22 23.06
C GLU A 49 -13.56 33.81 23.32
N ALA A 50 -14.38 33.53 22.29
CA ALA A 50 -15.77 33.09 22.51
C ALA A 50 -15.81 31.58 22.85
N VAL A 51 -15.93 31.26 24.14
CA VAL A 51 -15.50 29.98 24.76
C VAL A 51 -16.33 28.73 24.39
N TRP A 52 -17.63 28.83 24.12
CA TRP A 52 -18.52 27.63 24.04
C TRP A 52 -18.86 27.14 22.62
N ILE A 53 -19.33 28.02 21.73
CA ILE A 53 -19.64 27.67 20.33
C ILE A 53 -18.36 27.22 19.59
N ARG A 54 -17.20 27.76 19.99
CA ARG A 54 -15.89 27.42 19.45
C ARG A 54 -15.38 26.04 19.90
N HIS A 55 -15.73 25.58 21.10
CA HIS A 55 -15.29 24.27 21.58
C HIS A 55 -15.97 23.13 20.80
N GLY A 56 -17.26 23.27 20.51
CA GLY A 56 -18.01 22.31 19.69
C GLY A 56 -17.52 22.28 18.24
N VAL A 57 -17.41 23.45 17.59
CA VAL A 57 -16.95 23.53 16.18
C VAL A 57 -15.50 23.09 16.04
N GLY A 58 -14.61 23.52 16.94
CA GLY A 58 -13.20 23.12 16.94
C GLY A 58 -13.02 21.62 17.14
N LEU A 59 -13.73 21.04 18.13
CA LEU A 59 -13.75 19.59 18.33
C LEU A 59 -14.30 18.85 17.10
N GLY A 60 -15.35 19.38 16.47
CA GLY A 60 -15.90 18.83 15.23
C GLY A 60 -14.87 18.80 14.09
N VAL A 61 -14.13 19.88 13.87
CA VAL A 61 -13.06 19.94 12.86
C VAL A 61 -11.95 18.94 13.18
N HIS A 62 -11.54 18.84 14.46
CA HIS A 62 -10.53 17.86 14.87
C HIS A 62 -10.97 16.41 14.66
N ILE A 63 -12.23 16.09 15.00
CA ILE A 63 -12.80 14.76 14.77
C ILE A 63 -12.87 14.48 13.26
N PHE A 64 -13.32 15.45 12.46
CA PHE A 64 -13.39 15.30 11.01
C PHE A 64 -12.01 15.06 10.38
N GLU A 65 -11.00 15.82 10.79
CA GLU A 65 -9.64 15.71 10.27
C GLU A 65 -8.98 14.38 10.69
N ALA A 66 -9.17 13.94 11.93
CA ALA A 66 -8.73 12.63 12.40
C ALA A 66 -9.46 11.48 11.68
N TRP A 67 -10.76 11.61 11.45
CA TRP A 67 -11.57 10.65 10.71
C TRP A 67 -11.12 10.52 9.26
N MET A 68 -10.93 11.64 8.55
CA MET A 68 -10.41 11.65 7.19
C MET A 68 -9.00 11.05 7.11
N GLY A 69 -8.12 11.39 8.05
CA GLY A 69 -6.78 10.79 8.15
C GLY A 69 -6.84 9.28 8.34
N CYS A 70 -7.71 8.81 9.24
CA CYS A 70 -7.96 7.38 9.45
C CYS A 70 -8.45 6.69 8.16
N HIS A 71 -9.38 7.31 7.43
CA HIS A 71 -9.95 6.76 6.20
C HIS A 71 -8.89 6.63 5.08
N ILE A 72 -8.02 7.64 4.95
CA ILE A 72 -6.89 7.62 4.00
C ILE A 72 -5.93 6.48 4.34
N ILE A 73 -5.58 6.35 5.62
CA ILE A 73 -4.65 5.33 6.10
C ILE A 73 -5.22 3.92 5.93
N TYR A 74 -6.48 3.69 6.29
CA TYR A 74 -7.14 2.39 6.11
C TYR A 74 -7.26 2.01 4.64
N SER A 75 -7.63 2.96 3.78
CA SER A 75 -7.68 2.71 2.34
C SER A 75 -6.31 2.36 1.77
N GLY A 76 -5.23 3.01 2.24
CA GLY A 76 -3.87 2.71 1.82
C GLY A 76 -3.34 1.39 2.38
N THR A 77 -3.64 1.06 3.63
CA THR A 77 -3.18 -0.19 4.27
C THR A 77 -3.89 -1.42 3.74
N ALA A 78 -5.17 -1.32 3.37
CA ALA A 78 -5.88 -2.39 2.67
C ALA A 78 -5.16 -2.80 1.37
N LEU A 79 -4.63 -1.82 0.62
CA LEU A 79 -3.82 -2.03 -0.59
C LEU A 79 -2.55 -2.85 -0.28
N ILE A 80 -1.85 -2.50 0.80
CA ILE A 80 -0.59 -3.13 1.21
C ILE A 80 -0.83 -4.56 1.72
N VAL A 81 -1.82 -4.75 2.58
CA VAL A 81 -2.19 -6.07 3.13
C VAL A 81 -2.60 -7.01 2.00
N TYR A 82 -3.33 -6.50 1.01
CA TYR A 82 -3.72 -7.24 -0.19
C TYR A 82 -2.51 -7.74 -0.99
N VAL A 83 -1.51 -6.89 -1.28
CA VAL A 83 -0.32 -7.32 -2.04
C VAL A 83 0.48 -8.37 -1.25
N LEU A 84 0.57 -8.21 0.07
CA LEU A 84 1.30 -9.15 0.93
C LEU A 84 0.59 -10.50 1.08
N THR A 85 -0.73 -10.50 1.17
CA THR A 85 -1.54 -11.73 1.23
C THR A 85 -1.48 -12.49 -0.09
N ALA A 86 -1.57 -11.80 -1.24
CA ALA A 86 -1.39 -12.41 -2.55
C ALA A 86 -0.03 -13.13 -2.67
N LYS A 87 1.06 -12.55 -2.14
CA LYS A 87 2.39 -13.19 -2.10
C LYS A 87 2.45 -14.42 -1.21
N ASN A 88 1.83 -14.36 -0.02
CA ASN A 88 1.91 -15.46 0.95
C ASN A 88 1.09 -16.69 0.54
N ILE A 89 -0.09 -16.49 -0.03
CA ILE A 89 -0.93 -17.59 -0.56
C ILE A 89 -0.14 -18.39 -1.60
N ASN A 90 0.60 -17.67 -2.44
CA ASN A 90 1.38 -18.27 -3.50
C ASN A 90 2.52 -19.17 -2.97
N SER A 91 3.21 -18.76 -1.90
CA SER A 91 4.33 -19.55 -1.35
C SER A 91 3.90 -20.83 -0.63
N GLY A 92 2.71 -20.85 -0.02
CA GLY A 92 2.21 -22.00 0.74
C GLY A 92 1.50 -23.05 -0.12
N GLU A 93 0.88 -22.63 -1.22
CA GLU A 93 0.18 -23.52 -2.16
C GLU A 93 1.14 -24.22 -3.12
N ILE A 94 2.24 -23.58 -3.54
CA ILE A 94 3.25 -24.20 -4.44
C ILE A 94 3.84 -25.49 -3.84
N SER A 95 4.00 -25.58 -2.52
CA SER A 95 4.49 -26.80 -1.88
C SER A 95 3.45 -27.93 -1.89
N LYS A 96 2.16 -27.61 -1.88
CA LYS A 96 1.05 -28.58 -1.97
C LYS A 96 0.79 -29.05 -3.40
N ILE A 97 0.97 -28.17 -4.39
CA ILE A 97 0.85 -28.50 -5.83
C ILE A 97 1.81 -29.63 -6.22
N ARG A 98 2.96 -29.74 -5.55
CA ARG A 98 3.92 -30.84 -5.76
C ARG A 98 3.36 -32.23 -5.46
N SER A 99 2.28 -32.34 -4.68
CA SER A 99 1.64 -33.63 -4.35
C SER A 99 0.70 -34.16 -5.45
N GLY A 100 0.45 -33.41 -6.52
CA GLY A 100 -0.31 -33.87 -7.69
C GLY A 100 -1.83 -34.00 -7.50
N ILE A 101 -2.36 -33.73 -6.29
CA ILE A 101 -3.74 -34.11 -5.94
C ILE A 101 -4.82 -33.14 -6.45
N ASP A 102 -4.54 -31.91 -6.88
CA ASP A 102 -5.62 -31.09 -7.47
C ASP A 102 -5.16 -29.94 -8.39
N ILE A 103 -4.87 -30.27 -9.64
CA ILE A 103 -4.59 -29.30 -10.71
C ILE A 103 -5.75 -28.29 -10.86
N THR A 104 -6.99 -28.72 -10.62
CA THR A 104 -8.20 -27.91 -10.77
C THR A 104 -8.23 -26.77 -9.76
N SER A 105 -7.89 -27.06 -8.50
CA SER A 105 -7.78 -26.04 -7.45
C SER A 105 -6.69 -25.01 -7.76
N CYS A 106 -5.55 -25.45 -8.32
CA CYS A 106 -4.48 -24.55 -8.75
C CYS A 106 -4.95 -23.59 -9.86
N ILE A 107 -5.67 -24.11 -10.87
CA ILE A 107 -6.22 -23.27 -11.96
C ILE A 107 -7.22 -22.25 -11.42
N ARG A 108 -8.07 -22.65 -10.45
CA ARG A 108 -9.04 -21.75 -9.82
C ARG A 108 -8.35 -20.61 -9.07
N ILE A 109 -7.35 -20.93 -8.25
CA ILE A 109 -6.56 -19.92 -7.52
C ILE A 109 -5.85 -19.00 -8.50
N TYR A 110 -5.29 -19.54 -9.57
CA TYR A 110 -4.65 -18.75 -10.62
C TYR A 110 -5.62 -17.76 -11.27
N ARG A 111 -6.84 -18.19 -11.63
CA ARG A 111 -7.88 -17.30 -12.18
C ARG A 111 -8.28 -16.19 -11.21
N TYR A 112 -8.37 -16.49 -9.91
CA TYR A 112 -8.62 -15.47 -8.89
C TYR A 112 -7.49 -14.45 -8.83
N ILE A 113 -6.24 -14.90 -8.78
CA ILE A 113 -5.05 -14.02 -8.79
C ILE A 113 -5.01 -13.16 -10.06
N GLN A 114 -5.31 -13.74 -11.22
CA GLN A 114 -5.29 -13.01 -12.49
C GLN A 114 -6.40 -11.96 -12.58
N THR A 115 -7.61 -12.29 -12.11
CA THR A 115 -8.74 -11.34 -12.06
C THR A 115 -8.44 -10.20 -11.11
N LEU A 116 -7.91 -10.55 -9.93
CA LEU A 116 -7.39 -9.61 -8.95
C LEU A 116 -6.35 -8.69 -9.57
N GLU A 117 -5.30 -9.23 -10.19
CA GLU A 117 -4.22 -8.46 -10.81
C GLU A 117 -4.76 -7.49 -11.86
N LYS A 118 -5.66 -7.93 -12.74
CA LYS A 118 -6.30 -7.06 -13.74
C LYS A 118 -7.12 -5.94 -13.11
N SER A 119 -7.93 -6.26 -12.10
CA SER A 119 -8.74 -5.25 -11.40
C SER A 119 -7.87 -4.23 -10.68
N PHE A 120 -6.79 -4.70 -10.05
CA PHE A 120 -5.85 -3.88 -9.32
C PHE A 120 -5.06 -3.01 -10.28
N ASN A 121 -4.52 -3.58 -11.35
CA ASN A 121 -3.79 -2.84 -12.37
C ASN A 121 -4.70 -1.78 -13.02
N ALA A 122 -5.97 -2.08 -13.30
CA ALA A 122 -6.91 -1.11 -13.86
C ALA A 122 -7.17 0.08 -12.91
N VAL A 123 -7.34 -0.17 -11.61
CA VAL A 123 -7.63 0.87 -10.61
C VAL A 123 -6.35 1.62 -10.21
N VAL A 124 -5.29 0.89 -9.90
CA VAL A 124 -4.01 1.43 -9.44
C VAL A 124 -3.34 2.21 -10.56
N THR A 125 -3.23 1.67 -11.77
CA THR A 125 -2.49 2.33 -12.86
C THR A 125 -3.22 3.55 -13.41
N ARG A 126 -4.56 3.56 -13.47
CA ARG A 126 -5.29 4.75 -13.97
C ARG A 126 -5.40 5.88 -12.97
N ARG A 127 -5.49 5.59 -11.67
CA ARG A 127 -5.79 6.63 -10.66
C ARG A 127 -4.70 6.81 -9.63
N ILE A 128 -4.20 5.73 -9.06
CA ILE A 128 -3.31 5.80 -7.89
C ILE A 128 -1.88 6.09 -8.32
N VAL A 129 -1.38 5.44 -9.38
CA VAL A 129 0.00 5.61 -9.87
C VAL A 129 0.28 7.04 -10.32
N PRO A 130 -0.55 7.71 -11.14
CA PRO A 130 -0.28 9.09 -11.54
C PRO A 130 -0.28 10.05 -10.34
N THR A 131 -1.25 9.89 -9.43
CA THR A 131 -1.33 10.70 -8.21
C THR A 131 -0.12 10.49 -7.30
N ILE A 132 0.30 9.25 -7.09
CA ILE A 132 1.46 8.95 -6.25
C ILE A 132 2.77 9.45 -6.88
N ILE A 133 2.99 9.18 -8.18
CA ILE A 133 4.19 9.63 -8.91
C ILE A 133 4.31 11.16 -8.87
N PHE A 134 3.20 11.89 -8.85
CA PHE A 134 3.24 13.34 -8.76
C PHE A 134 3.33 13.85 -7.31
N CYS A 135 2.43 13.41 -6.42
CA CYS A 135 2.29 13.98 -5.09
C CYS A 135 3.44 13.60 -4.14
N ILE A 136 3.93 12.35 -4.19
CA ILE A 136 4.94 11.90 -3.23
C ILE A 136 6.29 12.62 -3.44
N PRO A 137 6.81 12.79 -4.68
CA PRO A 137 8.01 13.59 -4.90
C PRO A 137 7.85 15.05 -4.47
N VAL A 138 6.69 15.66 -4.70
CA VAL A 138 6.42 17.04 -4.24
C VAL A 138 6.50 17.14 -2.72
N ILE A 139 5.85 16.21 -2.00
CA ILE A 139 5.92 16.15 -0.53
C ILE A 139 7.36 15.92 -0.07
N GLN A 140 8.10 15.02 -0.73
CA GLN A 140 9.50 14.73 -0.39
C GLN A 140 10.40 15.95 -0.59
N ILE A 141 10.29 16.64 -1.72
CA ILE A 141 11.07 17.86 -2.02
C ILE A 141 10.74 18.95 -1.01
N PHE A 142 9.44 19.18 -0.75
CA PHE A 142 9.00 20.18 0.22
C PHE A 142 9.51 19.88 1.62
N ALA A 143 9.39 18.64 2.08
CA ALA A 143 9.86 18.22 3.39
C ALA A 143 11.38 18.40 3.53
N LEU A 144 12.15 17.98 2.52
CA LEU A 144 13.62 18.17 2.50
C LEU A 144 14.01 19.64 2.44
N PHE A 145 13.32 20.45 1.64
CA PHE A 145 13.53 21.89 1.58
C PHE A 145 13.35 22.55 2.95
N VAL A 146 12.26 22.22 3.65
CA VAL A 146 12.02 22.73 5.02
C VAL A 146 13.11 22.26 5.99
N CYS A 147 13.54 21.01 5.87
CA CYS A 147 14.62 20.48 6.71
C CYS A 147 15.95 21.21 6.51
N ILE A 148 16.25 21.65 5.29
CA ILE A 148 17.50 22.33 4.94
C ILE A 148 17.43 23.81 5.31
N THR A 149 16.39 24.51 4.85
CA THR A 149 16.28 25.97 4.96
C THR A 149 15.88 26.43 6.36
N TYR A 150 15.00 25.68 7.05
CA TYR A 150 14.38 26.13 8.31
C TYR A 150 14.86 25.38 9.56
N ARG A 151 16.03 24.73 9.49
CA ARG A 151 16.56 23.90 10.58
C ARG A 151 16.70 24.63 11.93
N GLY A 152 17.01 25.92 11.90
CA GLY A 152 17.20 26.75 13.10
C GLY A 152 15.98 27.59 13.50
N GLU A 153 14.98 27.73 12.62
CA GLU A 153 13.84 28.63 12.85
C GLU A 153 12.64 27.91 13.49
N ILE A 154 12.47 26.62 13.20
CA ILE A 154 11.34 25.84 13.72
C ILE A 154 11.75 25.15 15.01
N SER A 155 11.12 25.55 16.12
CA SER A 155 11.27 24.86 17.41
C SER A 155 10.83 23.39 17.32
N LEU A 156 11.61 22.48 17.89
CA LEU A 156 11.15 21.11 18.19
C LEU A 156 9.91 21.18 19.12
N PRO A 157 8.89 20.32 18.96
CA PRO A 157 8.85 19.09 18.15
C PRO A 157 8.39 19.28 16.70
N GLY A 158 7.96 20.47 16.30
CA GLY A 158 7.36 20.71 14.97
C GLY A 158 8.33 20.39 13.82
N PHE A 159 9.62 20.66 14.02
CA PHE A 159 10.65 20.34 13.05
C PHE A 159 10.76 18.84 12.76
N ALA A 160 10.54 17.96 13.75
CA ALA A 160 10.72 16.51 13.60
C ALA A 160 9.74 15.85 12.61
N ILE A 161 8.61 16.51 12.33
CA ILE A 161 7.59 16.03 11.40
C ILE A 161 8.13 16.04 9.96
N PHE A 162 8.97 17.01 9.58
CA PHE A 162 9.46 17.12 8.20
C PHE A 162 10.45 16.01 7.81
N PRO A 163 11.50 15.68 8.61
CA PRO A 163 12.34 14.53 8.33
C PRO A 163 11.56 13.22 8.29
N LEU A 164 10.57 13.06 9.19
CA LEU A 164 9.71 11.88 9.19
C LEU A 164 8.89 11.79 7.90
N LEU A 165 8.29 12.88 7.45
CA LEU A 165 7.57 12.95 6.16
C LEU A 165 8.49 12.63 4.98
N ALA A 166 9.72 13.14 4.97
CA ALA A 166 10.69 12.84 3.91
C ALA A 166 11.06 11.35 3.86
N ILE A 167 11.30 10.73 5.01
CA ILE A 167 11.58 9.29 5.12
C ILE A 167 10.36 8.47 4.67
N CYS A 168 9.17 8.82 5.16
CA CYS A 168 7.93 8.15 4.75
C CYS A 168 7.68 8.26 3.24
N ALA A 169 7.89 9.45 2.64
CA ALA A 169 7.76 9.66 1.21
C ALA A 169 8.79 8.83 0.42
N GLY A 170 10.05 8.80 0.88
CA GLY A 170 11.10 7.99 0.27
C GLY A 170 10.78 6.48 0.29
N ILE A 171 10.30 5.96 1.43
CA ILE A 171 9.88 4.56 1.56
C ILE A 171 8.72 4.27 0.61
N ASN A 172 7.70 5.15 0.56
CA ASN A 172 6.56 4.96 -0.34
C ASN A 172 6.99 4.96 -1.81
N ASN A 173 7.88 5.86 -2.23
CA ASN A 173 8.42 5.87 -3.59
C ASN A 173 9.16 4.56 -3.92
N ALA A 174 10.01 4.09 -3.00
CA ALA A 174 10.73 2.82 -3.17
C ALA A 174 9.75 1.63 -3.29
N LEU A 175 8.70 1.60 -2.47
CA LEU A 175 7.67 0.56 -2.51
C LEU A 175 6.85 0.61 -3.80
N VAL A 176 6.40 1.79 -4.23
CA VAL A 176 5.57 1.95 -5.44
C VAL A 176 6.32 1.47 -6.68
N ILE A 177 7.63 1.70 -6.76
CA ILE A 177 8.47 1.20 -7.86
C ILE A 177 8.73 -0.31 -7.72
N SER A 178 8.97 -0.79 -6.49
CA SER A 178 9.37 -2.18 -6.25
C SER A 178 8.19 -3.17 -6.34
N LEU A 179 6.98 -2.77 -5.93
CA LEU A 179 5.82 -3.65 -5.83
C LEU A 179 5.40 -4.24 -7.19
N PRO A 180 5.24 -3.46 -8.28
CA PRO A 180 4.92 -4.01 -9.60
C PRO A 180 5.97 -5.01 -10.08
N SER A 181 7.25 -4.72 -9.86
CA SER A 181 8.35 -5.63 -10.22
C SER A 181 8.27 -6.95 -9.44
N MET A 182 8.01 -6.87 -8.13
CA MET A 182 7.86 -8.06 -7.30
C MET A 182 6.65 -8.92 -7.69
N VAL A 183 5.53 -8.30 -8.05
CA VAL A 183 4.34 -9.01 -8.53
C VAL A 183 4.65 -9.69 -9.86
N ASN A 184 5.27 -8.98 -10.81
CA ASN A 184 5.66 -9.53 -12.10
C ASN A 184 6.59 -10.74 -11.96
N ILE A 185 7.65 -10.62 -11.16
CA ILE A 185 8.60 -11.70 -10.90
C ILE A 185 7.90 -12.90 -10.23
N SER A 186 7.00 -12.64 -9.28
CA SER A 186 6.27 -13.71 -8.59
C SER A 186 5.31 -14.44 -9.54
N SER A 187 4.63 -13.72 -10.42
CA SER A 187 3.78 -14.29 -11.46
C SER A 187 4.59 -15.18 -12.40
N GLN A 188 5.72 -14.68 -12.92
CA GLN A 188 6.60 -15.44 -13.81
C GLN A 188 7.11 -16.74 -13.17
N ARG A 189 7.46 -16.73 -11.88
CA ARG A 189 7.92 -17.94 -11.17
C ARG A 189 6.84 -19.00 -11.07
N VAL A 190 5.59 -18.63 -10.78
CA VAL A 190 4.46 -19.57 -10.71
C VAL A 190 4.23 -20.22 -12.06
N ILE A 191 4.27 -19.41 -13.12
CA ILE A 191 4.08 -19.87 -14.48
C ILE A 191 5.19 -20.86 -14.86
N ASN A 192 6.45 -20.52 -14.58
CA ASN A 192 7.58 -21.41 -14.85
C ASN A 192 7.49 -22.72 -14.07
N ALA A 193 7.08 -22.68 -12.80
CA ALA A 193 6.87 -23.89 -12.01
C ALA A 193 5.73 -24.77 -12.55
N LEU A 194 4.62 -24.16 -13.00
CA LEU A 194 3.52 -24.85 -13.67
C LEU A 194 3.98 -25.51 -14.99
N ILE A 195 4.75 -24.78 -15.80
CA ILE A 195 5.29 -25.30 -17.06
C ILE A 195 6.22 -26.50 -16.80
N GLN A 196 7.16 -26.37 -15.85
CA GLN A 196 8.10 -27.45 -15.51
C GLN A 196 7.38 -28.70 -15.00
N ASN A 197 6.39 -28.55 -14.11
CA ASN A 197 5.60 -29.68 -13.61
C ASN A 197 4.76 -30.34 -14.71
N THR A 198 4.32 -29.56 -15.71
CA THR A 198 3.54 -30.09 -16.84
C THR A 198 4.42 -30.88 -17.82
N VAL A 199 5.68 -30.49 -18.02
CA VAL A 199 6.62 -31.20 -18.92
C VAL A 199 7.01 -32.57 -18.34
N GLY A 200 7.08 -32.72 -17.02
CA GLY A 200 7.40 -34.00 -16.36
C GLY A 200 6.27 -35.03 -16.35
N SER A 201 5.02 -34.61 -16.61
CA SER A 201 3.85 -35.51 -16.55
C SER A 201 3.57 -36.10 -17.94
N GLN A 202 3.97 -37.36 -18.16
CA GLN A 202 3.95 -38.10 -19.45
C GLN A 202 2.57 -38.36 -20.10
N VAL A 203 1.46 -37.81 -19.58
CA VAL A 203 0.12 -38.08 -20.12
C VAL A 203 -0.18 -37.14 -21.30
N GLY A 204 0.34 -37.50 -22.48
CA GLY A 204 0.34 -36.68 -23.70
C GLY A 204 -1.01 -36.11 -24.15
N ARG A 205 -2.15 -36.69 -23.75
CA ARG A 205 -3.48 -36.21 -24.13
C ARG A 205 -3.98 -35.03 -23.27
N LYS A 206 -3.65 -34.99 -21.97
CA LYS A 206 -4.08 -33.91 -21.06
C LYS A 206 -3.24 -32.64 -21.23
N ARG A 207 -1.98 -32.78 -21.65
CA ARG A 207 -1.06 -31.66 -21.90
C ARG A 207 -1.58 -30.68 -22.95
N SER A 208 -2.14 -31.20 -24.05
CA SER A 208 -2.71 -30.37 -25.14
C SER A 208 -3.83 -29.44 -24.67
N LEU A 209 -4.76 -29.96 -23.87
CA LEU A 209 -5.89 -29.18 -23.33
C LEU A 209 -5.43 -28.12 -22.33
N LEU A 210 -4.52 -28.48 -21.43
CA LEU A 210 -4.02 -27.58 -20.40
C LEU A 210 -3.17 -26.45 -21.01
N LEU A 211 -2.37 -26.77 -22.04
CA LEU A 211 -1.62 -25.77 -22.79
C LEU A 211 -2.54 -24.82 -23.57
N LYS A 212 -3.66 -25.33 -24.12
CA LYS A 212 -4.70 -24.49 -24.75
C LYS A 212 -5.36 -23.56 -23.74
N GLU A 213 -5.66 -24.02 -22.53
CA GLU A 213 -6.21 -23.17 -21.46
C GLU A 213 -5.21 -22.11 -20.98
N LEU A 214 -3.92 -22.46 -20.82
CA LEU A 214 -2.88 -21.49 -20.49
C LEU A 214 -2.71 -20.45 -21.60
N ARG A 215 -2.80 -20.86 -22.86
CA ARG A 215 -2.73 -19.96 -24.01
C ARG A 215 -3.94 -19.04 -24.08
N SER A 216 -5.15 -19.52 -23.74
CA SER A 216 -6.35 -18.68 -23.69
C SER A 216 -6.33 -17.65 -22.54
N CYS A 217 -5.62 -17.93 -21.45
CA CYS A 217 -5.35 -16.96 -20.39
C CYS A 217 -4.36 -15.84 -20.80
N GLY A 218 -3.82 -15.87 -22.02
CA GLY A 218 -2.85 -14.89 -22.53
C GLY A 218 -1.43 -15.06 -21.98
N LEU A 219 -1.15 -16.21 -21.36
CA LEU A 219 0.02 -16.44 -20.52
C LEU A 219 1.28 -16.87 -21.26
N TRP A 220 1.11 -17.38 -22.48
CA TRP A 220 2.19 -18.00 -23.24
C TRP A 220 2.27 -17.33 -24.60
N ARG A 221 3.15 -16.33 -24.73
CA ARG A 221 3.69 -15.95 -26.03
C ARG A 221 4.95 -16.78 -26.24
N PRO A 222 5.04 -17.59 -27.31
CA PRO A 222 6.34 -18.11 -27.70
C PRO A 222 7.24 -16.91 -28.01
N GLU A 223 8.34 -16.78 -27.26
CA GLU A 223 9.45 -15.93 -27.66
C GLU A 223 10.05 -16.61 -28.90
N ASN A 224 9.85 -15.98 -30.05
CA ASN A 224 10.48 -16.36 -31.32
C ASN A 224 11.93 -15.83 -31.35
#